data_AF-A0A6P0YK78-F1
#
_entry.id   AF-A0A6P0YK78-F1
#
_cell.length_a   1.000
_cell.length_b   1.000
_cell.length_c   1.000
_cell.angle_alpha   90.00
_cell.angle_beta   90.00
_cell.angle_gamma   90.00
#
_symmetry.space_group_name_H-M   'P 1'
#
loop_
_entity.id
_entity.type
_entity.pdbx_description
1 polymer ?
#
loop_
_entity_poly.entity_id
_entity_poly.type
_entity_poly.pdbx_seq_one_letter_code
_entity_poly.pdbx_strand_id
1 'polypeptide(L)'
;MEHELTKVIKNALKDIYGNKSELIYSISPILQYINLKTRAANRGSKARSSFGNLYAIYVLVEDYVKKGFDESGRYISYEGSKYSELLRRQRELPFGQKLQNHALNHRLNQEFKKYFPTCDYVPVIREPSNNRYWFNENLLLCIIEEQTYNLAKIIIQIIELYISTKTNAFEDFIKSCQQISQLTEANKNEAIGFIVTLLQQNYKCKIV
;
A
#
# COMPACT_ATOMS: atom_id res chain seq x y z
N MET A 1 9.91 7.96 10.06
CA MET A 1 11.06 7.56 9.23
C MET A 1 10.70 7.89 7.80
N GLU A 2 11.33 8.91 7.23
CA GLU A 2 11.06 9.34 5.85
C GLU A 2 11.82 8.44 4.86
N HIS A 3 11.19 8.10 3.75
CA HIS A 3 11.79 7.45 2.60
C HIS A 3 11.27 8.11 1.32
N GLU A 4 11.83 7.75 0.16
CA GLU A 4 11.43 8.33 -1.13
C GLU A 4 9.90 8.32 -1.35
N LEU A 5 9.22 7.18 -1.08
CA LEU A 5 7.75 7.16 -1.19
C LEU A 5 7.03 8.01 -0.13
N THR A 6 7.65 8.33 1.01
CA THR A 6 7.07 9.28 1.99
C THR A 6 6.94 10.66 1.37
N LYS A 7 7.92 11.11 0.58
CA LYS A 7 7.83 12.39 -0.15
C LYS A 7 6.68 12.38 -1.14
N VAL A 8 6.52 11.27 -1.86
CA VAL A 8 5.44 11.10 -2.84
C VAL A 8 4.08 11.10 -2.15
N ILE A 9 3.93 10.39 -1.03
CA ILE A 9 2.71 10.39 -0.20
C ILE A 9 2.40 11.81 0.29
N LYS A 10 3.40 12.51 0.83
CA LYS A 10 3.25 13.89 1.29
C LYS A 10 2.83 14.84 0.17
N ASN A 11 3.40 14.69 -1.02
CA ASN A 11 3.01 15.48 -2.20
C ASN A 11 1.55 15.18 -2.59
N ALA A 12 1.15 13.91 -2.68
CA ALA A 12 -0.23 13.55 -2.99
C ALA A 12 -1.23 14.11 -1.95
N LEU A 13 -0.86 14.12 -0.67
CA LEU A 13 -1.64 14.77 0.38
C LEU A 13 -1.68 16.29 0.23
N LYS A 14 -0.57 16.92 -0.15
CA LYS A 14 -0.48 18.37 -0.38
C LYS A 14 -1.31 18.82 -1.57
N ASP A 15 -1.35 18.03 -2.64
CA ASP A 15 -2.14 18.34 -3.83
C ASP A 15 -3.64 18.37 -3.53
N ILE A 16 -4.11 17.52 -2.60
CA ILE A 16 -5.53 17.43 -2.23
C ILE A 16 -5.89 18.38 -1.08
N TYR A 17 -5.06 18.44 -0.02
CA TYR A 17 -5.38 19.11 1.24
C TYR A 17 -4.58 20.39 1.49
N GLY A 18 -3.70 20.77 0.57
CA GLY A 18 -2.90 22.00 0.66
C GLY A 18 -2.11 22.07 1.96
N ASN A 19 -2.31 23.17 2.70
CA ASN A 19 -1.61 23.46 3.94
C ASN A 19 -1.98 22.51 5.09
N LYS A 20 -3.11 21.80 5.01
CA LYS A 20 -3.56 20.84 6.04
C LYS A 20 -2.90 19.47 5.91
N SER A 21 -2.16 19.22 4.82
CA SER A 21 -1.58 17.91 4.49
C SER A 21 -0.69 17.33 5.59
N GLU A 22 0.24 18.11 6.14
CA GLU A 22 1.13 17.66 7.23
C GLU A 22 0.34 17.35 8.51
N LEU A 23 -0.66 18.18 8.85
CA LEU A 23 -1.51 17.93 10.01
C LEU A 23 -2.31 16.63 9.83
N ILE A 24 -2.99 16.45 8.69
CA ILE A 24 -3.72 15.22 8.34
C ILE A 24 -2.82 13.99 8.46
N TYR A 25 -1.61 14.05 7.91
CA TYR A 25 -0.66 12.95 8.01
C TYR A 25 -0.26 12.66 9.46
N SER A 26 0.00 13.71 10.26
CA SER A 26 0.45 13.58 11.65
C SER A 26 -0.59 12.98 12.59
N ILE A 27 -1.88 13.21 12.34
CA ILE A 27 -2.98 12.73 13.18
C ILE A 27 -3.66 11.47 12.65
N SER A 28 -3.27 10.96 11.48
CA SER A 28 -3.84 9.76 10.87
C SER A 28 -2.95 8.53 11.06
N PRO A 29 -3.27 7.62 11.99
CA PRO A 29 -2.51 6.39 12.18
C PRO A 29 -2.48 5.49 10.96
N ILE A 30 -3.56 5.47 10.16
CA ILE A 30 -3.62 4.62 8.95
C ILE A 30 -2.68 5.12 7.85
N LEU A 31 -2.56 6.43 7.64
CA LEU A 31 -1.62 6.99 6.65
C LEU A 31 -0.18 6.70 7.08
N GLN A 32 0.12 6.86 8.37
CA GLN A 32 1.44 6.52 8.92
C GLN A 32 1.73 5.02 8.79
N TYR A 33 0.73 4.17 9.04
CA TYR A 33 0.85 2.72 8.85
C TYR A 33 1.16 2.39 7.39
N ILE A 34 0.39 2.91 6.44
CA ILE A 34 0.62 2.68 5.00
C ILE A 34 2.02 3.14 4.60
N ASN A 35 2.49 4.29 5.09
CA ASN A 35 3.87 4.74 4.87
C ASN A 35 4.89 3.70 5.40
N LEU A 36 4.74 3.20 6.63
CA LEU A 36 5.61 2.13 7.17
C LEU A 36 5.61 0.87 6.29
N LYS A 37 4.45 0.48 5.75
CA LYS A 37 4.29 -0.72 4.90
C LYS A 37 4.83 -0.55 3.49
N THR A 38 4.95 0.68 3.02
CA THR A 38 5.47 1.02 1.69
C THR A 38 6.96 1.35 1.69
N ARG A 39 7.63 1.31 2.85
CA ARG A 39 9.09 1.49 2.99
C ARG A 39 9.93 0.59 2.08
N ALA A 40 9.40 -0.56 1.67
CA ALA A 40 10.07 -1.46 0.74
C ALA A 40 10.05 -0.98 -0.73
N ALA A 41 9.34 0.10 -1.08
CA ALA A 41 9.12 0.60 -2.45
C ALA A 41 10.41 0.60 -3.29
N ASN A 42 11.48 1.16 -2.73
CA ASN A 42 12.75 1.32 -3.43
C ASN A 42 13.87 0.42 -2.87
N ARG A 43 13.52 -0.58 -2.06
CA ARG A 43 14.49 -1.58 -1.58
C ARG A 43 14.56 -2.73 -2.59
N GLY A 44 15.78 -3.26 -2.78
CA GLY A 44 16.07 -4.29 -3.77
C GLY A 44 15.23 -5.57 -3.64
N SER A 45 15.33 -6.46 -4.62
CA SER A 45 14.46 -7.65 -4.84
C SER A 45 14.29 -8.61 -3.64
N LYS A 46 15.13 -8.53 -2.60
CA LYS A 46 15.03 -9.30 -1.35
C LYS A 46 14.13 -8.65 -0.28
N ALA A 47 13.73 -7.39 -0.45
CA ALA A 47 12.84 -6.72 0.49
C ALA A 47 11.42 -7.29 0.38
N ARG A 48 10.94 -7.91 1.46
CA ARG A 48 9.59 -8.48 1.51
C ARG A 48 8.54 -7.36 1.45
N SER A 49 7.92 -7.20 0.29
CA SER A 49 6.78 -6.32 0.09
C SER A 49 5.61 -6.77 0.96
N SER A 50 4.95 -5.84 1.65
CA SER A 50 3.82 -6.17 2.53
C SER A 50 2.46 -6.12 1.82
N PHE A 51 2.37 -6.76 0.66
CA PHE A 51 1.16 -6.73 -0.18
C PHE A 51 -0.07 -7.25 0.55
N GLY A 52 0.04 -8.29 1.39
CA GLY A 52 -1.13 -8.84 2.11
C GLY A 52 -1.87 -7.80 2.97
N ASN A 53 -1.13 -7.04 3.78
CA ASN A 53 -1.73 -6.01 4.65
C ASN A 53 -2.24 -4.81 3.84
N LEU A 54 -1.45 -4.34 2.86
CA LEU A 54 -1.86 -3.22 1.99
C LEU A 54 -3.09 -3.58 1.18
N TYR A 55 -3.19 -4.80 0.67
CA TYR A 55 -4.33 -5.24 -0.13
C TYR A 55 -5.55 -5.46 0.74
N ALA A 56 -5.40 -5.86 2.01
CA ALA A 56 -6.52 -5.95 2.94
C ALA A 56 -7.16 -4.58 3.20
N ILE A 57 -6.32 -3.55 3.40
CA ILE A 57 -6.77 -2.16 3.48
C ILE A 57 -7.43 -1.76 2.17
N TYR A 58 -6.72 -1.93 1.04
CA TYR A 58 -7.17 -1.52 -0.28
C TYR A 58 -8.54 -2.08 -0.62
N VAL A 59 -8.78 -3.39 -0.52
CA VAL A 59 -10.05 -3.98 -0.98
C VAL A 59 -11.25 -3.58 -0.12
N LEU A 60 -11.03 -3.36 1.18
CA LEU A 60 -12.09 -2.89 2.08
C LEU A 60 -12.40 -1.41 1.86
N VAL A 61 -11.37 -0.58 1.65
CA VAL A 61 -11.56 0.85 1.35
C VAL A 61 -12.11 1.05 -0.07
N GLU A 62 -11.70 0.22 -1.03
CA GLU A 62 -12.26 0.19 -2.38
C GLU A 62 -13.75 -0.17 -2.34
N ASP A 63 -14.14 -1.16 -1.54
CA ASP A 63 -15.55 -1.52 -1.34
C ASP A 63 -16.35 -0.36 -0.69
N TYR A 64 -15.74 0.33 0.29
CA TYR A 64 -16.31 1.52 0.92
C TYR A 64 -16.62 2.64 -0.09
N VAL A 65 -15.65 2.99 -0.92
CA VAL A 65 -15.79 4.04 -1.96
C VAL A 65 -16.74 3.60 -3.08
N LYS A 66 -16.66 2.34 -3.54
CA LYS A 66 -17.54 1.82 -4.61
C LYS A 66 -19.02 1.86 -4.24
N LYS A 67 -19.33 1.78 -2.95
CA LYS A 67 -20.70 1.88 -2.42
C LYS A 67 -21.11 3.32 -2.10
N GLY A 68 -20.25 4.31 -2.37
CA GLY A 68 -20.52 5.72 -2.18
C GLY A 68 -20.64 6.13 -0.70
N PHE A 69 -20.02 5.38 0.21
CA PHE A 69 -20.08 5.70 1.63
C PHE A 69 -19.25 6.92 2.00
N ASP A 70 -18.23 7.23 1.20
CA ASP A 70 -17.40 8.43 1.36
C ASP A 70 -18.17 9.73 1.12
N GLU A 71 -19.27 9.67 0.36
CA GLU A 71 -20.12 10.81 0.02
C GLU A 71 -21.45 10.78 0.78
N SER A 72 -22.04 9.60 0.96
CA SER A 72 -23.37 9.44 1.57
C SER A 72 -23.38 9.37 3.09
N GLY A 73 -22.27 9.00 3.73
CA GLY A 73 -22.19 8.79 5.18
C GLY A 73 -23.02 7.62 5.73
N ARG A 74 -23.58 6.76 4.86
CA ARG A 74 -24.49 5.66 5.26
C ARG A 74 -23.78 4.38 5.68
N TYR A 75 -22.48 4.44 5.96
CA TYR A 75 -21.68 3.26 6.24
C TYR A 75 -22.16 2.48 7.47
N ILE A 76 -22.75 3.16 8.46
CA ILE A 76 -23.33 2.53 9.65
C ILE A 76 -24.43 1.51 9.33
N SER A 77 -25.12 1.67 8.20
CA SER A 77 -26.18 0.75 7.75
C SER A 77 -25.67 -0.42 6.90
N TYR A 78 -24.35 -0.48 6.66
CA TYR A 78 -23.77 -1.46 5.77
C TYR A 78 -23.63 -2.85 6.42
N GLU A 79 -24.14 -3.88 5.74
CA GLU A 79 -24.08 -5.28 6.20
C GLU A 79 -22.65 -5.88 6.22
N GLY A 80 -21.66 -5.19 5.67
CA GLY A 80 -20.28 -5.67 5.58
C GLY A 80 -20.01 -6.54 4.35
N SER A 81 -18.74 -6.64 3.96
CA SER A 81 -18.34 -7.35 2.74
C SER A 81 -18.00 -8.81 3.03
N LYS A 82 -18.22 -9.69 2.04
CA LYS A 82 -17.89 -11.11 2.17
C LYS A 82 -16.40 -11.35 2.00
N TYR A 83 -15.83 -12.22 2.82
CA TYR A 83 -14.43 -12.63 2.71
C TYR A 83 -14.05 -13.13 1.31
N SER A 84 -14.91 -13.95 0.69
CA SER A 84 -14.64 -14.53 -0.64
C SER A 84 -14.52 -13.47 -1.73
N GLU A 85 -15.35 -12.43 -1.68
CA GLU A 85 -15.33 -11.31 -2.63
C GLU A 85 -14.07 -10.46 -2.43
N LEU A 86 -13.73 -10.15 -1.17
CA LEU A 86 -12.52 -9.41 -0.82
C LEU A 86 -11.26 -10.16 -1.25
N LEU A 87 -11.16 -11.46 -0.95
CA LEU A 87 -10.03 -12.30 -1.32
C LEU A 87 -9.89 -12.44 -2.85
N ARG A 88 -11.01 -12.59 -3.57
CA ARG A 88 -11.00 -12.60 -5.03
C ARG A 88 -10.38 -11.31 -5.56
N ARG A 89 -10.86 -10.17 -5.06
CA ARG A 89 -10.34 -8.85 -5.46
C ARG A 89 -8.85 -8.68 -5.13
N GLN A 90 -8.38 -9.16 -3.99
CA GLN A 90 -6.95 -9.12 -3.65
C GLN A 90 -6.07 -9.90 -4.64
N ARG A 91 -6.57 -11.01 -5.18
CA ARG A 91 -5.84 -11.86 -6.13
C ARG A 91 -5.76 -11.28 -7.53
N GLU A 92 -6.68 -10.39 -7.88
CA GLU A 92 -6.67 -9.64 -9.14
C GLU A 92 -5.59 -8.54 -9.16
N LEU A 93 -5.15 -8.06 -7.99
CA LEU A 93 -4.10 -7.06 -7.89
C LEU A 93 -2.71 -7.64 -8.28
N PRO A 94 -1.81 -6.83 -8.86
CA PRO A 94 -0.44 -7.26 -9.17
C PRO A 94 0.25 -7.91 -7.97
N PHE A 95 1.02 -8.97 -8.17
CA PHE A 95 1.65 -9.74 -7.07
C PHE A 95 0.69 -10.37 -6.03
N GLY A 96 -0.64 -10.30 -6.25
CA GLY A 96 -1.68 -10.78 -5.33
C GLY A 96 -2.08 -12.25 -5.53
N GLN A 97 -1.79 -12.85 -6.68
CA GLN A 97 -2.26 -14.19 -7.07
C GLN A 97 -1.93 -15.29 -6.05
N LYS A 98 -0.75 -15.22 -5.41
CA LYS A 98 -0.27 -16.21 -4.44
C LYS A 98 -0.55 -15.84 -2.98
N LEU A 99 -1.39 -14.83 -2.71
CA LEU A 99 -1.78 -14.50 -1.35
C LEU A 99 -2.55 -15.67 -0.73
N GLN A 100 -2.02 -16.14 0.41
CA GLN A 100 -2.61 -17.23 1.19
C GLN A 100 -3.93 -16.80 1.83
N ASN A 101 -4.83 -17.77 2.06
CA ASN A 101 -6.16 -17.59 2.65
C ASN A 101 -6.14 -17.25 4.16
N HIS A 102 -5.16 -16.49 4.65
CA HIS A 102 -5.17 -16.06 6.04
C HIS A 102 -6.26 -15.02 6.26
N ALA A 103 -6.88 -15.05 7.43
CA ALA A 103 -7.91 -14.08 7.79
C ALA A 103 -7.37 -12.64 7.63
N LEU A 104 -8.02 -11.85 6.75
CA LEU A 104 -7.64 -10.48 6.34
C LEU A 104 -7.29 -9.58 7.53
N ASN A 105 -8.01 -9.78 8.64
CA ASN A 105 -7.98 -8.96 9.83
C ASN A 105 -6.84 -9.31 10.80
N HIS A 106 -6.53 -10.59 11.01
CA HIS A 106 -5.73 -10.98 12.18
C HIS A 106 -4.30 -10.44 12.13
N ARG A 107 -3.59 -10.68 11.02
CA ARG A 107 -2.20 -10.21 10.85
C ARG A 107 -2.13 -8.69 10.77
N LEU A 108 -3.04 -8.07 10.02
CA LEU A 108 -3.11 -6.62 9.86
C LEU A 108 -3.37 -5.92 11.20
N ASN A 109 -4.42 -6.32 11.92
CA ASN A 109 -4.79 -5.69 13.19
C ASN A 109 -3.72 -5.89 14.27
N GLN A 110 -3.13 -7.08 14.37
CA GLN A 110 -2.05 -7.34 15.33
C GLN A 110 -0.83 -6.48 15.05
N GLU A 111 -0.43 -6.37 13.78
CA GLU A 111 0.72 -5.55 13.40
C GLU A 111 0.45 -4.06 13.59
N PHE A 112 -0.76 -3.60 13.22
CA PHE A 112 -1.19 -2.22 13.43
C PHE A 112 -1.15 -1.83 14.90
N LYS A 113 -1.71 -2.67 15.79
CA LYS A 113 -1.66 -2.44 17.26
C LYS A 113 -0.23 -2.37 17.82
N LYS A 114 0.71 -3.11 17.24
CA LYS A 114 2.13 -3.03 17.66
C LYS A 114 2.75 -1.67 17.34
N TYR A 115 2.37 -1.06 16.22
CA TYR A 115 2.86 0.26 15.83
C TYR A 115 2.10 1.41 16.51
N PHE A 116 0.80 1.22 16.77
CA PHE A 116 -0.08 2.23 17.33
C PHE A 116 -0.82 1.69 18.57
N PRO A 117 -0.11 1.43 19.68
CA PRO A 117 -0.70 0.80 20.86
C PRO A 117 -1.69 1.70 21.60
N THR A 118 -1.60 3.02 21.41
CA THR A 118 -2.48 4.04 22.01
C THR A 118 -3.70 4.36 21.13
N CYS A 119 -3.82 3.75 19.95
CA CYS A 119 -4.97 3.91 19.08
C CYS A 119 -6.05 2.90 19.49
N ASP A 120 -7.23 3.40 19.88
CA ASP A 120 -8.35 2.57 20.31
C ASP A 120 -8.95 1.75 19.15
N TYR A 121 -8.71 2.20 17.92
CA TYR A 121 -9.26 1.61 16.71
C TYR A 121 -8.31 0.59 16.05
N VAL A 122 -8.90 -0.45 15.46
CA VAL A 122 -8.20 -1.39 14.56
C VAL A 122 -8.67 -1.22 13.11
N PRO A 123 -7.83 -1.49 12.10
CA PRO A 123 -8.18 -1.33 10.69
C PRO A 123 -9.38 -2.16 10.23
N VAL A 124 -9.44 -3.44 10.60
CA VAL A 124 -10.47 -4.36 10.10
C VAL A 124 -11.36 -4.84 11.23
N ILE A 125 -12.66 -4.60 11.11
CA ILE A 125 -13.68 -5.16 11.99
C ILE A 125 -14.25 -6.42 11.31
N ARG A 126 -14.42 -7.49 12.08
CA ARG A 126 -15.01 -8.75 11.61
C ARG A 126 -16.12 -9.16 12.56
N GLU A 127 -17.26 -9.50 11.99
CA GLU A 127 -18.38 -10.13 12.71
C GLU A 127 -18.26 -11.66 12.54
N PRO A 128 -17.94 -12.43 13.61
CA PRO A 128 -17.76 -13.88 13.50
C PRO A 128 -19.03 -14.63 13.10
N SER A 129 -20.20 -14.11 13.47
CA SER A 129 -21.49 -14.80 13.28
C SER A 129 -21.89 -14.91 11.80
N ASN A 130 -21.59 -13.91 10.97
CA ASN A 130 -21.97 -13.85 9.55
C ASN A 130 -20.78 -13.75 8.58
N ASN A 131 -19.54 -13.81 9.09
CA ASN A 131 -18.30 -13.68 8.32
C ASN A 131 -18.24 -12.42 7.44
N ARG A 132 -18.78 -11.31 7.96
CA ARG A 132 -18.72 -10.00 7.31
C ARG A 132 -17.55 -9.18 7.84
N TYR A 133 -17.05 -8.32 6.96
CA TYR A 133 -15.86 -7.51 7.19
C TYR A 133 -16.14 -6.05 6.86
N TRP A 134 -15.55 -5.16 7.66
CA TRP A 134 -15.59 -3.72 7.48
C TRP A 134 -14.19 -3.16 7.65
N PHE A 135 -13.90 -2.10 6.91
CA PHE A 135 -12.87 -1.17 7.34
C PHE A 135 -13.41 -0.31 8.48
N ASN A 136 -12.62 -0.02 9.50
CA ASN A 136 -13.03 0.87 10.58
C ASN A 136 -13.03 2.32 10.11
N GLU A 137 -14.22 2.91 10.00
CA GLU A 137 -14.40 4.27 9.46
C GLU A 137 -13.75 5.35 10.33
N ASN A 138 -13.56 5.11 11.63
CA ASN A 138 -12.83 6.02 12.51
C ASN A 138 -11.35 6.22 12.09
N LEU A 139 -10.81 5.31 11.27
CA LEU A 139 -9.48 5.45 10.69
C LEU A 139 -9.51 6.11 9.30
N LEU A 140 -10.68 6.24 8.67
CA LEU A 140 -10.85 6.94 7.39
C LEU A 140 -11.23 8.40 7.56
N LEU A 141 -11.84 8.77 8.69
CA LEU A 141 -12.27 10.12 8.96
C LEU A 141 -11.23 10.88 9.80
N CYS A 142 -10.96 12.11 9.39
CA CYS A 142 -10.03 13.01 10.05
C CYS A 142 -10.74 14.34 10.33
N ILE A 143 -10.81 14.78 11.58
CA ILE A 143 -11.53 16.00 11.98
C ILE A 143 -10.52 17.10 12.29
N ILE A 144 -10.60 18.22 11.57
CA ILE A 144 -9.74 19.39 11.73
C ILE A 144 -10.63 20.64 11.67
N GLU A 145 -10.60 21.47 12.71
CA GLU A 145 -11.36 22.74 12.76
C GLU A 145 -12.84 22.54 12.38
N GLU A 146 -13.49 21.56 13.01
CA GLU A 146 -14.90 21.19 12.79
C GLU A 146 -15.23 20.64 11.38
N GLN A 147 -14.23 20.50 10.51
CA GLN A 147 -14.39 19.88 9.20
C GLN A 147 -13.92 18.43 9.21
N THR A 148 -14.74 17.56 8.62
CA THR A 148 -14.40 16.14 8.45
C THR A 148 -13.83 15.89 7.06
N TYR A 149 -12.65 15.29 7.02
CA TYR A 149 -11.96 14.88 5.81
C TYR A 149 -12.01 13.36 5.68
N ASN A 150 -12.48 12.86 4.53
CA ASN A 150 -12.49 11.43 4.24
C ASN A 150 -11.22 11.02 3.50
N LEU A 151 -10.44 10.14 4.12
CA LEU A 151 -9.14 9.69 3.62
C LEU A 151 -9.23 8.48 2.67
N ALA A 152 -10.42 7.94 2.40
CA ALA A 152 -10.57 6.70 1.62
C ALA A 152 -9.96 6.79 0.22
N LYS A 153 -10.31 7.85 -0.54
CA LYS A 153 -9.80 8.07 -1.90
C LYS A 153 -8.28 8.21 -1.95
N ILE A 154 -7.69 9.00 -1.03
CA ILE A 154 -6.23 9.18 -0.99
C ILE A 154 -5.49 7.90 -0.53
N ILE A 155 -6.08 7.09 0.35
CA ILE A 155 -5.52 5.79 0.74
C ILE A 155 -5.43 4.85 -0.47
N ILE A 156 -6.50 4.77 -1.27
CA ILE A 156 -6.51 3.99 -2.52
C ILE A 156 -5.38 4.46 -3.43
N GLN A 157 -5.31 5.78 -3.71
CA GLN A 157 -4.31 6.38 -4.59
C GLN A 157 -2.87 6.09 -4.13
N ILE A 158 -2.58 6.19 -2.84
CA ILE A 158 -1.24 5.90 -2.29
C ILE A 158 -0.86 4.43 -2.53
N ILE A 159 -1.80 3.51 -2.31
CA ILE A 159 -1.55 2.07 -2.49
C ILE A 159 -1.37 1.75 -3.98
N GLU A 160 -2.19 2.30 -4.86
CA GLU A 160 -2.03 2.16 -6.32
C GLU A 160 -0.68 2.66 -6.80
N LEU A 161 -0.22 3.80 -6.30
CA LEU A 161 1.08 4.35 -6.62
C LEU A 161 2.24 3.45 -6.16
N TYR A 162 2.12 2.85 -4.98
CA TYR A 162 3.06 1.84 -4.50
C TYR A 162 3.08 0.61 -5.41
N ILE A 163 1.91 0.12 -5.80
CA ILE A 163 1.75 -1.03 -6.70
C ILE A 163 2.42 -0.71 -8.06
N SER A 164 2.09 0.43 -8.66
CA SER A 164 2.66 0.87 -9.93
C SER A 164 4.19 0.98 -9.87
N THR A 165 4.72 1.61 -8.82
CA THR A 165 6.18 1.72 -8.60
C THR A 165 6.84 0.34 -8.58
N LYS A 166 6.22 -0.64 -7.90
CA LYS A 166 6.74 -2.01 -7.83
C LYS A 166 6.61 -2.78 -9.14
N THR A 167 5.51 -2.60 -9.86
CA THR A 167 5.29 -3.22 -11.17
C THR A 167 6.31 -2.71 -12.18
N ASN A 168 6.49 -1.39 -12.29
CA ASN A 168 7.44 -0.78 -13.21
C ASN A 168 8.87 -1.26 -12.94
N ALA A 169 9.30 -1.25 -11.67
CA ALA A 169 10.62 -1.74 -11.28
C ALA A 169 10.83 -3.24 -11.63
N PHE A 170 9.77 -4.05 -11.56
CA PHE A 170 9.83 -5.45 -11.96
C PHE A 170 9.88 -5.62 -13.48
N GLU A 171 9.09 -4.86 -14.23
CA GLU A 171 9.12 -4.88 -15.70
C GLU A 171 10.48 -4.44 -16.25
N ASP A 172 11.08 -3.39 -15.69
CA ASP A 172 12.42 -2.92 -16.07
C ASP A 172 13.50 -3.97 -15.76
N PHE A 173 13.34 -4.71 -14.66
CA PHE A 173 14.19 -5.85 -14.36
C PHE A 173 14.04 -6.97 -15.40
N ILE A 174 12.81 -7.33 -15.80
CA ILE A 174 12.59 -8.35 -16.83
C ILE A 174 13.16 -7.93 -18.19
N LYS A 175 12.99 -6.66 -18.59
CA LYS A 175 13.60 -6.12 -19.82
C LYS A 175 15.12 -6.24 -19.77
N SER A 176 15.73 -5.91 -18.62
CA SER A 176 17.18 -6.06 -18.43
C SER A 176 17.64 -7.52 -18.57
N CYS A 177 16.89 -8.48 -18.02
CA CYS A 177 17.17 -9.91 -18.18
C CYS A 177 17.04 -10.38 -19.64
N GLN A 178 16.02 -9.89 -20.36
CA GLN A 178 15.82 -10.22 -21.78
C GLN A 178 16.99 -9.70 -22.63
N GLN A 179 17.41 -8.46 -22.41
CA GLN A 179 18.58 -7.88 -23.07
C GLN A 179 19.83 -8.73 -22.82
N ILE A 180 20.09 -9.14 -21.57
CA ILE A 180 21.21 -10.02 -21.24
C ILE A 180 21.11 -11.37 -21.99
N SER A 181 19.92 -11.97 -22.06
CA SER A 181 19.74 -13.27 -22.72
C SER A 181 19.99 -13.24 -24.23
N GLN A 182 19.95 -12.06 -24.85
CA GLN A 182 20.21 -11.85 -26.27
C GLN A 182 21.69 -11.55 -26.57
N LEU A 183 22.52 -11.34 -25.54
CA LEU A 183 23.95 -11.09 -25.71
C LEU A 183 24.68 -12.38 -26.07
N THR A 184 25.33 -12.40 -27.23
CA THR A 184 26.20 -13.50 -27.70
C THR A 184 27.67 -13.25 -27.37
N GLU A 185 28.54 -14.27 -27.51
CA GLU A 185 30.01 -14.18 -27.33
C GLU A 185 30.67 -13.00 -28.08
N ALA A 186 30.09 -12.55 -29.20
CA ALA A 186 30.54 -11.38 -29.96
C ALA A 186 30.44 -10.03 -29.21
N ASN A 187 29.64 -9.93 -28.14
CA ASN A 187 29.32 -8.68 -27.43
C ASN A 187 29.83 -8.68 -25.98
N LYS A 188 30.86 -9.46 -25.68
CA LYS A 188 31.40 -9.70 -24.32
C LYS A 188 31.71 -8.41 -23.53
N ASN A 189 32.21 -7.38 -24.21
CA ASN A 189 32.54 -6.09 -23.57
C ASN A 189 31.30 -5.24 -23.24
N GLU A 190 30.24 -5.30 -24.06
CA GLU A 190 28.95 -4.67 -23.73
C GLU A 190 28.27 -5.39 -22.57
N ALA A 191 28.35 -6.72 -22.52
CA ALA A 191 27.82 -7.51 -21.40
C ALA A 191 28.50 -7.15 -20.08
N ILE A 192 29.83 -7.00 -20.08
CA ILE A 192 30.59 -6.57 -18.89
C ILE A 192 30.21 -5.13 -18.50
N GLY A 193 30.14 -4.19 -19.45
CA GLY A 193 29.73 -2.81 -19.19
C GLY A 193 28.32 -2.70 -18.59
N PHE A 194 27.39 -3.51 -19.09
CA PHE A 194 26.02 -3.57 -18.58
C PHE A 194 25.94 -4.18 -17.17
N ILE A 195 26.64 -5.29 -16.92
CA ILE A 195 26.71 -5.92 -15.59
C ILE A 195 27.33 -4.96 -14.56
N VAL A 196 28.38 -4.23 -14.94
CA VAL A 196 29.00 -3.20 -14.07
C VAL A 196 28.00 -2.08 -13.76
N THR A 197 27.22 -1.64 -14.74
CA THR A 197 26.18 -0.60 -14.54
C THR A 197 25.07 -1.08 -13.59
N LEU A 198 24.59 -2.33 -13.76
CA LEU A 198 23.60 -2.96 -12.88
C LEU A 198 24.12 -3.13 -11.44
N LEU A 199 25.39 -3.49 -11.27
CA LEU A 199 26.02 -3.59 -9.95
C LEU A 199 26.14 -2.21 -9.31
N GLN A 200 26.58 -1.18 -10.04
CA GLN A 200 26.72 0.19 -9.55
C GLN A 200 25.38 0.82 -9.10
N GLN A 201 24.27 0.53 -9.79
CA GLN A 201 22.94 0.97 -9.35
C GLN A 201 22.53 0.36 -8.00
N ASN A 202 22.98 -0.87 -7.70
CA ASN A 202 22.75 -1.51 -6.40
C ASN A 202 23.68 -1.00 -5.28
N TYR A 203 24.85 -0.43 -5.60
CA TYR A 203 25.76 0.14 -4.59
C TYR A 203 25.32 1.52 -4.08
N LYS A 204 24.46 2.25 -4.80
CA LYS A 204 23.82 3.48 -4.27
C LYS A 204 22.77 3.23 -3.18
N CYS A 205 22.50 1.96 -2.84
CA CYS A 205 21.66 1.58 -1.72
C CYS A 205 22.50 0.93 -0.61
N LYS A 206 23.48 1.66 -0.06
CA LYS A 206 24.09 1.38 1.25
C LYS A 206 24.79 2.62 1.80
N ILE A 207 24.49 2.90 3.09
CA ILE A 207 25.03 3.96 3.97
C ILE A 207 24.41 5.33 3.62
N VAL A 208 23.43 5.88 4.38
CA VAL A 208 23.36 6.17 5.83
C VAL A 208 21.97 5.86 6.38
#